data_AF-A0A382LDK8-F1
#
_entry.id   AF-A0A382LDK8-F1
#
_cell.length_a   1.000
_cell.length_b   1.000
_cell.length_c   1.000
_cell.angle_alpha   90.00
_cell.angle_beta   90.00
_cell.angle_gamma   90.00
#
_symmetry.space_group_name_H-M   'P 1'
#
loop_
_entity.id
_entity.type
_entity.pdbx_description
1 polymer ?
#
loop_
_entity_poly.entity_id
_entity_poly.type
_entity_poly.pdbx_seq_one_letter_code
_entity_poly.pdbx_strand_id
1 'polypeptide(L)'
;MNKILSQAIRKAVSEYSPKEIPINNEKRPDLFSLSNETELFQNEKGITIKIDRSRDSNLTEFGKATLSDRYLGANESYQDLFARVASYYADNNLHAQRIYNYISNLWFMPATPVLSNGGTKRGLPISCFLNEA
;
A
#
# COMPACT_ATOMS: atom_id res chain seq x y z
N MET A 1 4.77 13.09 4.95
CA MET A 1 5.48 12.20 5.88
C MET A 1 6.22 13.02 6.93
N ASN A 2 6.08 12.67 8.20
CA ASN A 2 6.82 13.33 9.29
C ASN A 2 8.30 12.88 9.24
N LYS A 3 9.24 13.81 9.03
CA LYS A 3 10.68 13.55 8.85
C LYS A 3 11.30 12.74 9.99
N ILE A 4 10.75 12.87 11.19
CA ILE A 4 11.22 12.20 12.40
C ILE A 4 10.93 10.70 12.33
N LEU A 5 9.76 10.32 11.82
CA LEU A 5 9.31 8.93 11.71
C LEU A 5 10.12 8.17 10.66
N SER A 6 10.36 8.78 9.49
CA SER A 6 11.18 8.15 8.44
C SER A 6 12.64 7.94 8.88
N GLN A 7 13.19 8.84 9.69
CA GLN A 7 14.52 8.68 10.28
C GLN A 7 14.55 7.57 11.34
N ALA A 8 13.54 7.48 12.21
CA ALA A 8 13.45 6.44 13.23
C ALA A 8 13.36 5.04 12.60
N ILE A 9 12.56 4.90 11.54
CA ILE A 9 12.43 3.66 10.79
C ILE A 9 13.75 3.28 10.12
N ARG A 10 14.42 4.21 9.42
CA ARG A 10 15.73 3.95 8.80
C ARG A 10 16.78 3.46 9.81
N LYS A 11 16.79 4.07 11.00
CA LYS A 11 17.73 3.68 12.07
C LYS A 11 17.44 2.26 12.56
N ALA A 12 16.19 1.94 12.86
CA ALA A 12 15.79 0.61 13.31
C ALA A 12 16.11 -0.48 12.27
N VAL A 13 15.96 -0.18 10.97
CA VAL A 13 16.35 -1.10 9.89
C VAL A 13 17.87 -1.26 9.82
N SER A 14 18.65 -0.19 9.97
CA SER A 14 20.12 -0.27 9.94
C SER A 14 20.73 -1.06 11.09
N GLU A 15 20.07 -1.08 12.26
CA GLU A 15 20.52 -1.80 13.45
C GLU A 15 20.06 -3.26 13.46
N TYR A 16 19.16 -3.65 12.55
CA TYR A 16 18.67 -5.01 12.45
C TYR A 16 19.67 -5.91 11.72
N SER A 17 20.22 -6.90 12.43
CA SER A 17 21.02 -7.98 11.85
C SER A 17 20.14 -9.22 11.66
N PRO A 18 19.78 -9.61 10.43
CA PRO A 18 18.98 -10.79 10.22
C PRO A 18 19.78 -12.04 10.59
N LYS A 19 19.27 -12.85 11.52
CA LYS A 19 19.68 -14.26 11.61
C LYS A 19 19.21 -14.93 10.33
N GLU A 20 20.06 -15.75 9.70
CA GLU A 20 19.64 -16.55 8.54
C GLU A 20 18.44 -17.41 8.91
N ILE A 21 17.26 -17.01 8.44
CA ILE A 21 16.06 -17.83 8.49
C ILE A 21 16.13 -18.71 7.25
N PRO A 22 16.08 -20.04 7.37
CA PRO A 22 16.11 -20.92 6.21
C PRO A 22 15.00 -20.49 5.25
N ILE A 23 15.39 -20.16 4.02
CA ILE A 23 14.48 -19.75 2.96
C ILE A 23 13.54 -20.92 2.72
N ASN A 24 12.31 -20.79 3.22
CA ASN A 24 11.26 -21.74 2.88
C ASN A 24 10.95 -21.53 1.39
N ASN A 25 11.31 -22.51 0.55
CA ASN A 25 11.10 -22.49 -0.91
C ASN A 25 9.64 -22.48 -1.35
N GLU A 26 8.69 -22.33 -0.41
CA GLU A 26 7.31 -22.03 -0.73
C GLU A 26 7.25 -20.64 -1.40
N LYS A 27 6.67 -20.56 -2.61
CA LYS A 27 6.42 -19.32 -3.37
C LYS A 27 5.41 -18.39 -2.67
N ARG A 28 5.62 -18.05 -1.41
CA ARG A 28 4.81 -17.08 -0.69
C ARG A 28 5.44 -15.70 -0.87
N PRO A 29 4.63 -14.64 -1.06
CA PRO A 29 5.15 -13.28 -1.04
C PRO A 29 5.89 -13.06 0.26
N ASP A 30 7.10 -12.52 0.18
CA ASP A 30 7.81 -12.06 1.36
C ASP A 30 7.10 -10.82 1.90
N LEU A 31 6.49 -10.97 3.08
CA LEU A 31 5.61 -9.94 3.64
C LEU A 31 6.38 -8.91 4.48
N PHE A 32 7.56 -9.25 5.01
CA PHE A 32 8.24 -8.41 6.01
C PHE A 32 9.77 -8.49 6.03
N SER A 33 10.45 -9.14 5.10
CA SER A 33 11.90 -8.92 5.03
C SER A 33 12.17 -7.44 4.74
N LEU A 34 12.95 -6.84 5.63
CA LEU A 34 13.40 -5.48 5.51
C LEU A 34 14.88 -5.51 5.13
N SER A 35 15.20 -4.76 4.09
CA SER A 35 16.56 -4.35 3.74
C SER A 35 16.69 -2.84 3.96
N ASN A 36 17.92 -2.33 3.99
CA ASN A 36 18.19 -0.89 4.09
C ASN A 36 17.54 -0.06 2.96
N GLU A 37 17.21 -0.69 1.84
CA GLU A 37 16.57 -0.06 0.67
C GLU A 37 15.05 -0.16 0.69
N THR A 38 14.47 -0.80 1.71
CA THR A 38 13.03 -1.02 1.77
C THR A 38 12.28 0.29 2.01
N GLU A 39 11.43 0.66 1.05
CA GLU A 39 10.51 1.78 1.18
C GLU A 39 9.27 1.36 1.98
N LEU A 40 8.90 2.18 2.98
CA LEU A 40 7.80 1.91 3.89
C LEU A 40 6.78 3.03 3.86
N PHE A 41 5.51 2.64 3.74
CA PHE A 41 4.35 3.48 3.97
C PHE A 41 3.80 3.19 5.36
N GLN A 42 3.39 4.24 6.09
CA GLN A 42 2.72 4.09 7.37
C GLN A 42 1.55 5.07 7.49
N ASN A 43 0.40 4.57 7.94
CA ASN A 43 -0.78 5.39 8.19
C ASN A 43 -0.87 5.85 9.66
N GLU A 44 -1.88 6.69 9.95
CA GLU A 44 -2.11 7.25 11.29
C GLU A 44 -2.44 6.18 12.36
N LYS A 45 -2.93 5.01 11.95
CA LYS A 45 -3.19 3.87 12.84
C LYS A 45 -1.91 3.08 13.17
N GLY A 46 -0.77 3.47 12.61
CA GLY A 46 0.51 2.77 12.77
C GLY A 46 0.67 1.56 11.85
N ILE A 47 -0.26 1.32 10.92
CA ILE A 47 -0.17 0.20 9.97
C ILE A 47 0.92 0.50 8.95
N THR A 48 1.90 -0.40 8.86
CA THR A 48 3.07 -0.27 7.97
C THR A 48 3.00 -1.26 6.81
N ILE A 49 3.31 -0.78 5.60
CA ILE A 49 3.36 -1.54 4.34
C ILE A 49 4.70 -1.31 3.67
N LYS A 50 5.33 -2.38 3.19
CA LYS A 50 6.45 -2.35 2.25
C LYS A 50 5.96 -2.07 0.84
N ILE A 51 6.43 -0.96 0.28
CA ILE A 51 6.14 -0.55 -1.09
C ILE A 51 7.19 -1.13 -2.04
N ASP A 52 6.73 -1.53 -3.23
CA ASP A 52 7.54 -1.97 -4.35
C ASP A 52 7.18 -1.14 -5.60
N ARG A 53 7.99 -0.12 -5.88
CA ARG A 53 7.80 0.79 -7.04
C ARG A 53 7.97 0.09 -8.39
N SER A 54 8.67 -1.05 -8.44
CA SER A 54 8.85 -1.77 -9.70
C SER A 54 7.53 -2.25 -10.29
N ARG A 55 6.48 -2.41 -9.46
CA ARG A 55 5.13 -2.83 -9.86
C ARG A 55 4.36 -1.79 -10.66
N ASP A 56 4.84 -0.55 -10.76
CA ASP A 56 4.31 0.41 -11.73
C ASP A 56 4.47 -0.09 -13.17
N SER A 57 5.41 -1.00 -13.43
CA SER A 57 5.56 -1.68 -14.72
C SER A 57 4.39 -2.60 -15.08
N ASN A 58 3.60 -3.05 -14.10
CA ASN A 58 2.39 -3.84 -14.35
C ASN A 58 1.25 -2.99 -14.93
N LEU A 59 1.28 -1.67 -14.70
CA LEU A 59 0.24 -0.77 -15.17
C LEU A 59 0.47 -0.38 -16.64
N THR A 60 -0.61 -0.44 -17.43
CA THR A 60 -0.60 0.10 -18.79
C THR A 60 -0.53 1.63 -18.77
N GLU A 61 -0.06 2.25 -19.85
CA GLU A 61 -0.01 3.71 -19.97
C GLU A 61 -1.40 4.35 -19.82
N PHE A 62 -2.44 3.73 -20.37
CA PHE A 62 -3.82 4.17 -20.17
C PHE A 62 -4.27 4.06 -18.70
N GLY A 63 -3.89 2.97 -18.02
CA GLY A 63 -4.17 2.79 -16.60
C GLY A 63 -3.50 3.86 -15.75
N LYS A 64 -2.22 4.15 -16.01
CA LYS A 64 -1.45 5.22 -15.37
C LYS A 64 -2.08 6.60 -15.57
N ALA A 65 -2.47 6.92 -16.81
CA ALA A 65 -3.15 8.17 -17.13
C ALA A 65 -4.48 8.29 -16.37
N THR A 66 -5.28 7.22 -16.34
CA THR A 66 -6.56 7.19 -15.63
C THR A 66 -6.39 7.36 -14.11
N LEU A 67 -5.39 6.69 -13.51
CA LEU A 67 -5.08 6.81 -12.08
C LEU A 67 -4.64 8.24 -11.74
N SER A 68 -3.74 8.81 -12.55
CA SER A 68 -3.22 10.16 -12.35
C SER A 68 -4.29 11.25 -12.41
N ASP A 69 -5.21 11.12 -13.36
CA ASP A 69 -6.25 12.11 -13.61
C ASP A 69 -7.30 12.16 -12.47
N ARG A 70 -7.69 11.00 -11.92
CA ARG A 70 -8.89 10.90 -11.06
C ARG A 70 -8.67 10.39 -9.63
N TYR A 71 -7.58 9.68 -9.36
CA TYR A 71 -7.46 8.89 -8.14
C TYR A 71 -6.33 9.33 -7.22
N LEU A 72 -5.24 9.85 -7.77
CA LEU A 72 -4.10 10.28 -6.96
C LEU A 72 -4.44 11.47 -6.05
N GLY A 73 -3.94 11.39 -4.82
CA GLY A 73 -3.84 12.49 -3.88
C GLY A 73 -2.71 13.47 -4.26
N ALA A 74 -2.60 14.55 -3.49
CA ALA A 74 -1.48 15.48 -3.66
C ALA A 74 -0.15 14.78 -3.32
N ASN A 75 0.80 14.81 -4.26
CA ASN A 75 2.11 14.15 -4.15
C ASN A 75 2.01 12.64 -3.88
N GLU A 76 0.94 11.99 -4.33
CA GLU A 76 0.73 10.55 -4.20
C GLU A 76 1.12 9.87 -5.52
N SER A 77 1.90 8.79 -5.48
CA SER A 77 2.15 7.94 -6.64
C SER A 77 1.22 6.72 -6.67
N TYR A 78 1.27 5.90 -7.72
CA TYR A 78 0.37 4.74 -7.87
C TYR A 78 0.49 3.74 -6.72
N GLN A 79 1.72 3.37 -6.33
CA GLN A 79 1.90 2.45 -5.21
C GLN A 79 1.55 3.09 -3.85
N ASP A 80 1.64 4.42 -3.72
CA ASP A 80 1.18 5.12 -2.50
C ASP A 80 -0.34 5.05 -2.39
N LEU A 81 -1.06 5.26 -3.50
CA LEU A 81 -2.50 5.08 -3.58
C LEU A 81 -2.89 3.66 -3.14
N PHE A 82 -2.21 2.64 -3.67
CA PHE A 82 -2.48 1.25 -3.31
C PHE A 82 -2.17 0.95 -1.85
N ALA A 83 -1.06 1.45 -1.32
CA ALA A 83 -0.69 1.29 0.09
C ALA A 83 -1.66 2.01 1.03
N ARG A 84 -2.08 3.25 0.71
CA ARG A 84 -3.08 3.99 1.47
C ARG A 84 -4.37 3.18 1.58
N VAL A 85 -4.92 2.75 0.45
CA VAL A 85 -6.19 2.00 0.42
C VAL A 85 -6.05 0.68 1.16
N ALA A 86 -4.98 -0.09 0.92
CA ALA A 86 -4.73 -1.33 1.63
C ALA A 86 -4.61 -1.14 3.15
N SER A 87 -3.88 -0.11 3.60
CA SER A 87 -3.69 0.17 5.02
C SER A 87 -4.97 0.62 5.73
N TYR A 88 -5.90 1.26 5.01
CA TYR A 88 -7.10 1.84 5.60
C TYR A 88 -8.11 0.77 6.01
N TYR A 89 -8.26 -0.27 5.18
CA TYR A 89 -9.21 -1.38 5.37
C TYR A 89 -8.62 -2.61 6.05
N ALA A 90 -7.34 -2.58 6.40
CA ALA A 90 -6.67 -3.69 7.08
C ALA A 90 -6.77 -3.58 8.61
N ASP A 91 -6.77 -4.74 9.27
CA ASP A 91 -6.76 -4.83 10.74
C ASP A 91 -5.34 -4.70 11.33
N ASN A 92 -4.32 -5.08 10.57
CA ASN A 92 -2.91 -5.07 11.00
C ASN A 92 -1.95 -5.06 9.80
N ASN A 93 -0.65 -4.91 10.08
CA ASN A 93 0.42 -4.82 9.07
C ASN A 93 0.40 -6.00 8.08
N LEU A 94 0.20 -7.23 8.56
CA LEU A 94 0.20 -8.43 7.72
C LEU A 94 -1.03 -8.51 6.82
N HIS A 95 -2.18 -8.10 7.32
CA HIS A 95 -3.38 -7.97 6.51
C HIS A 95 -3.19 -6.89 5.43
N ALA A 96 -2.66 -5.73 5.81
CA ALA A 96 -2.41 -4.61 4.90
C ALA A 96 -1.44 -4.99 3.78
N GLN A 97 -0.33 -5.66 4.11
CA GLN A 97 0.64 -6.10 3.11
C GLN A 97 0.04 -7.09 2.11
N ARG A 98 -0.83 -8.01 2.55
CA ARG A 98 -1.51 -8.95 1.65
C ARG A 98 -2.43 -8.21 0.67
N ILE A 99 -3.27 -7.29 1.16
CA ILE A 99 -4.14 -6.47 0.31
C ILE A 99 -3.31 -5.67 -0.69
N TYR A 100 -2.25 -4.98 -0.22
CA TYR A 100 -1.35 -4.23 -1.08
C TYR A 100 -0.74 -5.12 -2.17
N ASN A 101 -0.27 -6.32 -1.82
CA ASN A 101 0.29 -7.25 -2.80
C ASN A 101 -0.72 -7.70 -3.84
N TYR A 102 -1.99 -7.89 -3.48
CA TYR A 102 -3.04 -8.24 -4.44
C TYR A 102 -3.36 -7.09 -5.39
N ILE A 103 -3.46 -5.87 -4.86
CA ILE A 103 -3.75 -4.67 -5.67
C ILE A 103 -2.58 -4.35 -6.60
N SER A 104 -1.35 -4.30 -6.08
CA SER A 104 -0.16 -3.90 -6.85
C SER A 104 0.31 -4.95 -7.87
N ASN A 105 -0.04 -6.23 -7.67
CA ASN A 105 0.11 -7.27 -8.70
C ASN A 105 -1.08 -7.37 -9.66
N LEU A 106 -2.06 -6.47 -9.54
CA LEU A 106 -3.27 -6.40 -10.37
C LEU A 106 -4.13 -7.68 -10.31
N TRP A 107 -4.11 -8.43 -9.20
CA TRP A 107 -4.97 -9.59 -9.00
C TRP A 107 -6.44 -9.18 -8.80
N PHE A 108 -6.65 -8.01 -8.19
CA PHE A 108 -7.92 -7.30 -8.21
C PHE A 108 -7.66 -5.80 -8.05
N MET A 109 -8.68 -4.99 -8.32
CA MET A 109 -8.66 -3.55 -8.06
C MET A 109 -9.91 -3.15 -7.26
N PRO A 110 -9.80 -2.30 -6.22
CA PRO A 110 -10.97 -1.79 -5.52
C PRO A 110 -11.88 -0.96 -6.43
N ALA A 111 -13.17 -0.91 -6.11
CA ALA A 111 -14.11 -0.04 -6.82
C ALA A 111 -13.73 1.44 -6.69
N THR A 112 -14.14 2.25 -7.66
CA THR A 112 -13.77 3.68 -7.77
C THR A 112 -13.93 4.46 -6.45
N PRO A 113 -15.07 4.40 -5.72
CA PRO A 113 -15.20 5.14 -4.46
C PRO A 113 -14.26 4.65 -3.37
N VAL A 114 -13.96 3.35 -3.33
CA VAL A 114 -13.02 2.75 -2.37
C VAL A 114 -11.60 3.25 -2.66
N LEU A 115 -11.21 3.32 -3.93
CA LEU A 115 -9.90 3.78 -4.39
C LEU A 115 -9.73 5.29 -4.14
N SER A 116 -10.73 6.10 -4.51
CA SER A 116 -10.70 7.56 -4.37
C SER A 116 -10.80 8.03 -2.92
N ASN A 117 -11.65 7.38 -2.11
CA ASN A 117 -12.01 7.90 -0.78
C ASN A 117 -11.36 7.16 0.39
N GLY A 118 -10.97 5.89 0.23
CA GLY A 118 -10.38 5.09 1.31
C GLY A 118 -9.14 5.74 1.93
N GLY A 119 -9.19 6.07 3.22
CA GLY A 119 -8.07 6.76 3.89
C GLY A 119 -7.94 8.25 3.54
N THR A 120 -8.99 8.88 3.03
CA THR A 120 -9.05 10.33 2.77
C THR A 120 -10.25 10.98 3.48
N LYS A 121 -10.34 12.31 3.40
CA LYS A 121 -11.51 13.10 3.86
C LYS A 121 -12.43 13.56 2.71
N ARG A 122 -12.28 13.00 1.50
CA ARG A 122 -12.96 13.46 0.28
C ARG A 122 -14.42 13.03 0.16
N GLY A 123 -14.80 11.90 0.78
CA GLY A 123 -16.15 11.36 0.66
C GLY A 123 -16.30 9.96 1.24
N LEU A 124 -17.44 9.33 1.00
CA LEU A 124 -17.74 7.98 1.46
C LEU A 124 -17.22 6.92 0.47
N PRO A 125 -16.65 5.80 0.94
CA PRO A 125 -16.21 4.71 0.07
C PRO A 125 -17.35 3.74 -0.28
N ILE A 126 -18.48 4.28 -0.75
CA ILE A 126 -19.69 3.52 -1.07
C ILE A 126 -20.03 3.73 -2.56
N SER A 127 -20.23 2.64 -3.29
CA SER A 127 -20.55 2.69 -4.73
C SER A 127 -22.02 2.84 -5.02
N CYS A 128 -22.86 2.10 -4.31
CA CYS A 128 -24.29 2.06 -4.57
C CYS A 128 -25.02 2.04 -3.23
N PHE A 129 -26.19 2.69 -3.19
CA PHE A 129 -27.15 2.59 -2.10
C PHE A 129 -28.37 1.86 -2.60
N LEU A 130 -28.95 1.00 -1.77
CA LEU A 130 -30.26 0.43 -2.00
C LEU A 130 -31.26 1.21 -1.15
N ASN A 131 -32.26 1.82 -1.80
CA ASN A 131 -33.33 2.54 -1.11
C ASN A 131 -34.63 1.76 -1.24
N GLU A 132 -35.43 1.76 -0.17
CA GLU A 132 -36.86 1.45 -0.25
C GLU A 132 -37.61 2.69 -0.76
N ALA A 133 -38.55 2.48 -1.69
CA ALA A 133 -39.38 3.53 -2.27
C ALA A 133 -40.66 3.71 -1.46
#